data_AF-A0A0A9G0Q5-F1
#
_entry.id   AF-A0A0A9G0Q5-F1
#
_cell.length_a   1.000
_cell.length_b   1.000
_cell.length_c   1.000
_cell.angle_alpha   90.00
_cell.angle_beta   90.00
_cell.angle_gamma   90.00
#
_symmetry.space_group_name_H-M   'P 1'
#
loop_
_entity.id
_entity.type
_entity.pdbx_description
1 polymer ?
#
loop_
_entity_poly.entity_id
_entity_poly.type
_entity_poly.pdbx_seq_one_letter_code
_entity_poly.pdbx_strand_id
1 'polypeptide(L)'
;MAPERVKEMVARADKLGVPRNSGMFKNALDTVQNLSPETISAKMDFLRRALGCSKSEVGIAVCRSPRILSLSEDNLGRTVEFLKVEVGLEAWYIVHMPAMLQCSILKWLMPRHYVLKVLKAKGLVKRDIDFYSVVCLGQKRLVEKFLDCYKESVPWLLGAYDAACAGQVPLEIKA
;
A
#
# COMPACT_ATOMS: atom_id res chain seq x y z
N MET A 1 -29.17 14.42 -1.26
CA MET A 1 -29.06 13.19 -0.43
C MET A 1 -30.08 13.29 0.69
N ALA A 2 -30.87 12.26 0.96
CA ALA A 2 -31.87 12.31 2.03
C ALA A 2 -31.21 12.38 3.42
N PRO A 3 -31.76 13.13 4.41
CA PRO A 3 -31.17 13.26 5.75
C PRO A 3 -30.91 11.92 6.46
N GLU A 4 -31.81 10.95 6.32
CA GLU A 4 -31.65 9.61 6.92
C GLU A 4 -30.44 8.85 6.36
N ARG A 5 -30.20 8.95 5.04
CA ARG A 5 -29.03 8.34 4.40
C ARG A 5 -27.73 8.92 4.94
N VAL A 6 -27.70 10.22 5.23
CA VAL A 6 -26.52 10.87 5.84
C VAL A 6 -26.28 10.33 7.25
N LYS A 7 -27.34 10.19 8.07
CA LYS A 7 -27.23 9.62 9.42
C LYS A 7 -26.69 8.19 9.40
N GLU A 8 -27.18 7.36 8.47
CA GLU A 8 -26.66 6.00 8.29
C GLU A 8 -25.19 5.98 7.88
N MET A 9 -24.77 6.85 6.95
CA MET A 9 -23.37 6.95 6.53
C MET A 9 -22.46 7.34 7.70
N VAL A 10 -22.89 8.31 8.51
CA VAL A 10 -22.17 8.71 9.72
C VAL A 10 -22.06 7.53 10.69
N ALA A 11 -23.16 6.82 10.97
CA ALA A 11 -23.15 5.66 11.86
C ALA A 11 -22.26 4.52 11.34
N ARG A 12 -22.21 4.29 10.02
CA ARG A 12 -21.28 3.31 9.41
C ARG A 12 -19.83 3.76 9.54
N ALA A 13 -19.53 5.03 9.30
CA ALA A 13 -18.18 5.57 9.45
C ALA A 13 -17.69 5.52 10.90
N ASP A 14 -18.56 5.79 11.89
CA ASP A 14 -18.23 5.66 13.31
C ASP A 14 -17.88 4.20 13.67
N LYS A 15 -18.59 3.22 13.11
CA LYS A 15 -18.28 1.79 13.32
C LYS A 15 -16.93 1.37 12.77
N LEU A 16 -16.34 2.12 11.85
CA LEU A 16 -14.97 1.89 11.37
C LEU A 16 -13.90 2.41 12.34
N GLY A 17 -14.30 3.10 13.42
CA GLY A 17 -13.39 3.65 14.43
C GLY A 17 -12.69 4.95 14.02
N VAL A 18 -13.10 5.58 12.92
CA VAL A 18 -12.45 6.80 12.42
C VAL A 18 -12.91 8.02 13.23
N PRO A 19 -12.00 8.82 13.83
CA PRO A 19 -12.38 10.00 14.59
C PRO A 19 -13.07 11.06 13.72
N ARG A 20 -14.24 11.55 14.15
CA ARG A 20 -15.03 12.56 13.42
C ARG A 20 -14.30 13.88 13.17
N ASN A 21 -13.39 14.25 14.06
CA ASN A 21 -12.56 15.46 13.97
C ASN A 21 -11.32 15.28 13.08
N SER A 22 -11.14 14.12 12.42
CA SER A 22 -10.02 13.87 11.53
C SER A 22 -10.40 14.11 10.07
N GLY A 23 -9.43 14.56 9.25
CA GLY A 23 -9.61 14.61 7.80
C GLY A 23 -9.91 13.22 7.18
N MET A 24 -9.57 12.14 7.89
CA MET A 24 -9.86 10.77 7.47
C MET A 24 -11.37 10.46 7.51
N PHE A 25 -12.15 11.16 8.34
CA PHE A 25 -13.59 10.92 8.43
C PHE A 25 -14.30 11.20 7.11
N LYS A 26 -13.85 12.19 6.34
CA LYS A 26 -14.34 12.43 4.97
C LYS A 26 -14.10 11.23 4.06
N ASN A 27 -12.93 10.60 4.14
CA ASN A 27 -12.62 9.38 3.39
C ASN A 27 -13.48 8.19 3.85
N ALA A 28 -13.76 8.08 5.15
CA ALA A 28 -14.66 7.08 5.69
C ALA A 28 -16.08 7.24 5.13
N LEU A 29 -16.62 8.46 5.16
CA LEU A 29 -17.94 8.78 4.60
C LEU A 29 -18.02 8.45 3.09
N ASP A 30 -17.01 8.87 2.31
CA ASP A 30 -16.91 8.58 0.87
C ASP A 30 -16.88 7.07 0.59
N THR A 31 -16.14 6.33 1.40
CA THR A 31 -16.03 4.86 1.29
C THR A 31 -17.36 4.18 1.60
N VAL A 32 -18.00 4.50 2.72
CA VAL A 32 -19.23 3.81 3.17
C VAL A 32 -20.47 4.24 2.39
N GLN A 33 -20.42 5.37 1.66
CA GLN A 33 -21.52 5.85 0.83
C GLN A 33 -22.00 4.82 -0.20
N ASN A 34 -21.04 4.04 -0.71
CA ASN A 34 -21.25 3.09 -1.82
C ASN A 34 -21.19 1.63 -1.36
N LEU A 35 -21.01 1.36 -0.07
CA LEU A 35 -20.87 0.02 0.48
C LEU A 35 -22.01 -0.32 1.45
N SER A 36 -22.55 -1.52 1.31
CA SER A 36 -23.48 -2.07 2.30
C SER A 36 -22.73 -2.54 3.56
N PRO A 37 -23.39 -2.61 4.73
CA PRO A 37 -22.79 -3.16 5.94
C PRO A 37 -22.23 -4.57 5.77
N GLU A 38 -22.91 -5.41 4.99
CA GLU A 38 -22.51 -6.79 4.68
C GLU A 38 -21.23 -6.80 3.85
N THR A 39 -21.14 -5.93 2.84
CA THR A 39 -19.93 -5.76 2.02
C THR A 39 -18.75 -5.30 2.88
N ILE A 40 -18.96 -4.34 3.78
CA ILE A 40 -17.92 -3.87 4.70
C ILE A 40 -17.43 -5.03 5.57
N SER A 41 -18.34 -5.80 6.18
CA SER A 41 -17.98 -6.94 7.01
C SER A 41 -17.20 -8.00 6.23
N ALA A 42 -17.67 -8.36 5.04
CA ALA A 42 -17.02 -9.34 4.16
C ALA A 42 -15.60 -8.89 3.78
N LYS A 43 -15.42 -7.59 3.45
CA LYS A 43 -14.11 -7.01 3.11
C LYS A 43 -13.15 -7.01 4.30
N MET A 44 -13.63 -6.67 5.50
CA MET A 44 -12.82 -6.74 6.71
C MET A 44 -12.42 -8.18 7.03
N ASP A 45 -13.33 -9.14 6.87
CA ASP A 45 -13.03 -10.56 7.06
C ASP A 45 -12.02 -11.09 6.03
N PHE A 46 -12.14 -10.67 4.77
CA PHE A 46 -11.17 -10.98 3.72
C PHE A 46 -9.78 -10.43 4.08
N LEU A 47 -9.67 -9.14 4.38
CA LEU A 47 -8.40 -8.50 4.74
C LEU A 47 -7.75 -9.16 5.95
N ARG A 48 -8.55 -9.48 6.98
CA ARG A 48 -8.07 -10.22 8.16
C ARG A 48 -7.40 -11.53 7.76
N ARG A 49 -8.06 -12.34 6.92
CA ARG A 49 -7.53 -13.62 6.46
C ARG A 49 -6.28 -13.46 5.59
N ALA A 50 -6.32 -12.53 4.63
CA ALA A 50 -5.20 -12.29 3.72
C ALA A 50 -3.94 -11.81 4.46
N LEU A 51 -4.10 -10.87 5.39
CA LEU A 51 -3.01 -10.38 6.22
C LEU A 51 -2.56 -11.42 7.23
N GLY A 52 -3.48 -12.26 7.72
CA GLY A 52 -3.23 -13.20 8.81
C GLY A 52 -3.18 -12.48 10.17
N CYS A 53 -4.06 -11.50 10.37
CA CYS A 53 -4.11 -10.69 11.59
C CYS A 53 -5.42 -10.88 12.37
N SER A 54 -5.54 -10.24 13.52
CA SER A 54 -6.73 -10.24 14.37
C SER A 54 -7.81 -9.26 13.87
N LYS A 55 -9.02 -9.38 14.44
CA LYS A 55 -10.14 -8.48 14.13
C LYS A 55 -9.86 -7.03 14.54
N SER A 56 -9.15 -6.82 15.64
CA SER A 56 -8.74 -5.48 16.08
C SER A 56 -7.69 -4.88 15.14
N GLU A 57 -6.71 -5.67 14.70
CA GLU A 57 -5.67 -5.22 13.76
C GLU A 57 -6.24 -4.82 12.41
N VAL A 58 -7.16 -5.60 11.81
CA VAL A 58 -7.82 -5.15 10.57
C VAL A 58 -8.65 -3.88 10.80
N GLY A 59 -9.22 -3.70 12.00
CA GLY A 59 -9.86 -2.45 12.41
C GLY A 59 -8.91 -1.26 12.37
N ILE A 60 -7.67 -1.43 12.84
CA ILE A 60 -6.61 -0.39 12.78
C ILE A 60 -6.31 -0.02 11.32
N ALA A 61 -6.13 -1.02 10.45
CA ALA A 61 -5.84 -0.81 9.03
C ALA A 61 -6.96 -0.02 8.34
N VAL A 62 -8.21 -0.42 8.55
CA VAL A 62 -9.39 0.23 7.98
C VAL A 62 -9.60 1.63 8.55
N CYS A 63 -9.38 1.83 9.85
CA CYS A 63 -9.46 3.14 10.48
C CYS A 63 -8.44 4.12 9.88
N ARG A 64 -7.21 3.64 9.61
CA ARG A 64 -6.15 4.46 8.98
C ARG A 64 -6.37 4.68 7.49
N SER A 65 -7.06 3.78 6.81
CA SER A 65 -7.31 3.90 5.37
C SER A 65 -8.62 3.24 4.94
N PRO A 66 -9.77 3.90 5.13
CA PRO A 66 -11.07 3.31 4.82
C PRO A 66 -11.21 2.89 3.35
N ARG A 67 -10.56 3.63 2.44
CA ARG A 67 -10.60 3.41 0.98
C ARG A 67 -10.17 2.01 0.55
N ILE A 68 -9.39 1.29 1.36
CA ILE A 68 -9.01 -0.10 1.05
C ILE A 68 -10.25 -1.01 0.93
N LEU A 69 -11.36 -0.70 1.59
CA LEU A 69 -12.62 -1.45 1.49
C LEU A 69 -13.28 -1.33 0.11
N SER A 70 -12.95 -0.29 -0.66
CA SER A 70 -13.47 -0.06 -2.01
C SER A 70 -12.71 -0.83 -3.09
N LEU A 71 -11.57 -1.45 -2.75
CA LEU A 71 -10.76 -2.22 -3.69
C LEU A 71 -11.33 -3.65 -3.88
N SER A 72 -11.08 -4.26 -5.04
CA SER A 72 -11.45 -5.66 -5.27
C SER A 72 -10.63 -6.60 -4.37
N GLU A 73 -11.23 -7.74 -4.00
CA GLU A 73 -10.53 -8.73 -3.16
C GLU A 73 -9.31 -9.30 -3.87
N ASP A 74 -9.42 -9.53 -5.18
CA ASP A 74 -8.30 -9.96 -6.03
C ASP A 74 -7.13 -8.96 -6.02
N ASN A 75 -7.39 -7.66 -6.15
CA ASN A 75 -6.34 -6.63 -6.08
C ASN A 75 -5.67 -6.62 -4.70
N LEU A 76 -6.49 -6.61 -3.63
CA LEU A 76 -5.99 -6.63 -2.26
C LEU A 76 -5.17 -7.89 -1.99
N GLY A 77 -5.65 -9.06 -2.41
CA GLY A 77 -4.98 -10.35 -2.23
C GLY A 77 -3.61 -10.36 -2.89
N ARG A 78 -3.53 -9.99 -4.18
CA ARG A 78 -2.27 -9.89 -4.91
C ARG A 78 -1.30 -8.89 -4.28
N THR A 79 -1.81 -7.76 -3.78
CA THR A 79 -0.97 -6.74 -3.14
C THR A 79 -0.45 -7.21 -1.78
N VAL A 80 -1.29 -7.87 -0.97
CA VAL A 80 -0.88 -8.45 0.32
C VAL A 80 0.15 -9.55 0.10
N GLU A 81 -0.06 -10.43 -0.87
CA GLU A 81 0.89 -11.48 -1.22
C GLU A 81 2.24 -10.89 -1.65
N PHE A 82 2.25 -9.92 -2.58
CA PHE A 82 3.46 -9.23 -2.98
C PHE A 82 4.21 -8.60 -1.79
N LEU A 83 3.50 -7.90 -0.91
CA LEU A 83 4.12 -7.26 0.26
C LEU A 83 4.69 -8.27 1.26
N LYS A 84 4.02 -9.41 1.47
CA LYS A 84 4.47 -10.44 2.43
C LYS A 84 5.57 -11.32 1.86
N VAL A 85 5.41 -11.81 0.63
CA VAL A 85 6.26 -12.84 0.03
C VAL A 85 7.45 -12.21 -0.70
N GLU A 86 7.20 -11.26 -1.60
CA GLU A 86 8.27 -10.66 -2.42
C GLU A 86 9.04 -9.58 -1.66
N VAL A 87 8.33 -8.71 -0.94
CA VAL A 87 8.97 -7.63 -0.16
C VAL A 87 9.46 -8.13 1.21
N GLY A 88 8.84 -9.17 1.75
CA GLY A 88 9.20 -9.74 3.05
C GLY A 88 8.67 -8.95 4.26
N LEU A 89 7.55 -8.24 4.11
CA LEU A 89 6.96 -7.43 5.19
C LEU A 89 6.07 -8.28 6.12
N GLU A 90 6.19 -8.01 7.41
CA GLU A 90 5.33 -8.61 8.42
C GLU A 90 3.91 -8.05 8.39
N ALA A 91 2.93 -8.87 8.76
CA ALA A 91 1.52 -8.48 8.77
C ALA A 91 1.26 -7.24 9.62
N TRP A 92 1.90 -7.14 10.80
CA TRP A 92 1.74 -5.99 11.70
C TRP A 92 2.15 -4.69 10.99
N TYR A 93 3.25 -4.71 10.23
CA TYR A 93 3.76 -3.53 9.53
C TYR A 93 2.78 -3.08 8.45
N ILE A 94 2.26 -4.02 7.65
CA ILE A 94 1.27 -3.73 6.60
C ILE A 94 -0.03 -3.17 7.20
N VAL A 95 -0.49 -3.73 8.33
CA VAL A 95 -1.67 -3.24 9.07
C VAL A 95 -1.50 -1.78 9.49
N HIS A 96 -0.29 -1.39 9.90
CA HIS A 96 0.01 -0.02 10.33
C HIS A 96 0.27 0.93 9.15
N MET A 97 0.63 0.40 7.97
CA MET A 97 0.86 1.16 6.74
C MET A 97 -0.10 0.76 5.59
N PRO A 98 -1.43 0.80 5.80
CA PRO A 98 -2.41 0.25 4.87
C PRO A 98 -2.54 1.03 3.56
N ALA A 99 -1.96 2.22 3.48
CA ALA A 99 -1.91 3.01 2.24
C ALA A 99 -1.19 2.27 1.11
N MET A 100 -0.24 1.37 1.41
CA MET A 100 0.43 0.55 0.38
C MET A 100 -0.54 -0.38 -0.35
N LEU A 101 -1.64 -0.79 0.29
CA LEU A 101 -2.65 -1.66 -0.31
C LEU A 101 -3.40 -0.99 -1.47
N GLN A 102 -3.31 0.34 -1.58
CA GLN A 102 -3.90 1.12 -2.68
C GLN A 102 -2.91 1.36 -3.83
N CYS A 103 -1.63 1.06 -3.63
CA CYS A 103 -0.60 1.30 -4.63
C CYS A 103 -0.62 0.21 -5.71
N SER A 104 -0.44 0.61 -6.97
CA SER A 104 -0.26 -0.35 -8.05
C SER A 104 1.00 -1.18 -7.82
N ILE A 105 0.87 -2.51 -7.85
CA ILE A 105 2.03 -3.41 -7.78
C ILE A 105 3.01 -3.08 -8.91
N LEU A 106 2.56 -3.18 -10.16
CA LEU A 106 3.43 -3.08 -11.33
C LEU A 106 4.00 -1.67 -11.54
N LYS A 107 3.19 -0.63 -11.34
CA LYS A 107 3.62 0.75 -11.64
C LYS A 107 4.31 1.43 -10.47
N TRP A 108 4.10 0.95 -9.25
CA TRP A 108 4.51 1.69 -8.05
C TRP A 108 5.33 0.87 -7.07
N LEU A 109 4.81 -0.24 -6.57
CA LEU A 109 5.48 -1.01 -5.50
C LEU A 109 6.67 -1.80 -6.03
N MET A 110 6.50 -2.52 -7.14
CA MET A 110 7.52 -3.39 -7.73
C MET A 110 8.74 -2.61 -8.23
N PRO A 111 8.63 -1.49 -8.98
CA PRO A 111 9.80 -0.72 -9.39
C PRO A 111 10.61 -0.21 -8.19
N ARG A 112 9.93 0.23 -7.13
CA ARG A 112 10.58 0.72 -5.90
C ARG A 112 11.24 -0.39 -5.09
N HIS A 113 10.57 -1.54 -4.98
CA HIS A 113 11.13 -2.73 -4.37
C HIS A 113 12.40 -3.18 -5.12
N TYR A 114 12.36 -3.21 -6.45
CA TYR A 114 13.49 -3.57 -7.28
C TYR A 114 14.71 -2.67 -7.03
N VAL A 115 14.52 -1.34 -7.06
CA VAL A 115 15.59 -0.38 -6.78
C VAL A 115 16.21 -0.64 -5.41
N LEU A 116 15.39 -0.81 -4.37
CA LEU A 116 15.91 -1.12 -3.03
C LEU A 116 16.63 -2.47 -2.96
N LYS A 117 16.13 -3.51 -3.62
CA LYS A 117 16.75 -4.84 -3.66
C LYS A 117 18.15 -4.77 -4.28
N VAL A 118 18.31 -4.09 -5.41
CA VAL A 118 19.60 -3.91 -6.09
C VAL A 118 20.58 -3.12 -5.21
N LEU A 119 20.15 -1.98 -4.66
CA LEU A 119 21.02 -1.12 -3.85
C LEU A 119 21.44 -1.80 -2.54
N LYS A 120 20.54 -2.55 -1.89
CA LYS A 120 20.85 -3.33 -0.67
C LYS A 120 21.83 -4.45 -0.99
N ALA A 121 21.65 -5.17 -2.09
CA ALA A 121 22.56 -6.24 -2.52
C ALA A 121 23.98 -5.71 -2.80
N LYS A 122 24.10 -4.50 -3.35
CA LYS A 122 25.38 -3.83 -3.60
C LYS A 122 25.96 -3.10 -2.39
N GLY A 123 25.28 -3.11 -1.24
CA GLY A 123 25.72 -2.41 -0.03
C GLY A 123 25.73 -0.88 -0.14
N LEU A 124 25.04 -0.32 -1.14
CA LEU A 124 25.00 1.13 -1.42
C LEU A 124 24.04 1.88 -0.49
N VAL A 125 23.10 1.17 0.12
CA VAL A 125 22.14 1.72 1.08
C VAL A 125 22.06 0.87 2.33
N LYS A 126 21.55 1.45 3.42
CA LYS A 126 21.35 0.71 4.67
C LYS A 126 20.35 -0.44 4.47
N ARG A 127 20.58 -1.56 5.14
CA ARG A 127 19.72 -2.75 5.05
C ARG A 127 18.32 -2.50 5.63
N ASP A 128 18.24 -1.64 6.64
CA ASP A 128 17.04 -1.27 7.39
C ASP A 128 16.27 -0.07 6.80
N ILE A 129 16.56 0.37 5.58
CA ILE A 129 15.73 1.38 4.91
C ILE A 129 14.27 0.92 4.87
N ASP A 130 13.42 1.77 5.45
CA ASP A 130 11.98 1.59 5.55
C ASP A 130 11.32 1.60 4.18
N PHE A 131 10.62 0.52 3.84
CA PHE A 131 10.00 0.35 2.53
C PHE A 131 8.87 1.36 2.29
N TYR A 132 8.02 1.58 3.30
CA TYR A 132 6.91 2.53 3.22
C TYR A 132 7.40 3.94 2.91
N SER A 133 8.50 4.38 3.52
CA SER A 133 9.10 5.69 3.27
C SER A 133 9.45 5.89 1.80
N VAL A 134 9.97 4.86 1.13
CA VAL A 134 10.33 4.88 -0.29
C VAL A 134 9.09 4.81 -1.18
N VAL A 135 8.08 4.03 -0.79
CA VAL A 135 6.76 4.01 -1.44
C VAL A 135 6.10 5.39 -1.40
N CYS A 136 6.26 6.14 -0.31
CA CYS A 136 5.71 7.49 -0.18
C CYS A 136 6.52 8.57 -0.91
N LEU A 137 7.71 8.27 -1.43
CA LEU A 137 8.46 9.24 -2.22
C LEU A 137 7.81 9.45 -3.59
N GLY A 138 7.60 10.73 -3.90
CA GLY A 138 7.29 11.15 -5.25
C GLY A 138 8.44 10.80 -6.21
N GLN A 139 8.09 10.53 -7.47
CA GLN A 139 9.01 10.04 -8.50
C GLN A 139 10.33 10.82 -8.55
N LYS A 140 10.26 12.16 -8.63
CA LYS A 140 11.44 13.03 -8.67
C LYS A 140 12.40 12.79 -7.51
N ARG A 141 11.88 12.76 -6.27
CA ARG A 141 12.70 12.55 -5.07
C ARG A 141 13.28 11.14 -5.00
N LEU A 142 12.57 10.15 -5.53
CA LEU A 142 13.07 8.79 -5.59
C LEU A 142 14.24 8.69 -6.57
N VAL A 143 14.12 9.28 -7.75
CA VAL A 143 15.19 9.34 -8.75
C VAL A 143 16.42 10.03 -8.16
N GLU A 144 16.25 11.23 -7.63
CA GLU A 144 17.36 12.01 -7.04
C GLU A 144 18.10 11.23 -5.95
N LYS A 145 17.37 10.60 -5.02
CA LYS A 145 17.98 9.95 -3.83
C LYS A 145 18.49 8.53 -4.06
N PHE A 146 17.85 7.77 -4.94
CA PHE A 146 18.11 6.32 -5.08
C PHE A 146 18.60 5.92 -6.47
N LEU A 147 18.56 6.79 -7.47
CA LEU A 147 19.03 6.48 -8.81
C LEU A 147 20.21 7.38 -9.17
N ASP A 148 20.03 8.71 -9.16
CA ASP A 148 21.07 9.66 -9.56
C ASP A 148 22.30 9.60 -8.65
N CYS A 149 22.11 9.44 -7.33
CA CYS A 149 23.20 9.29 -6.36
C CYS A 149 24.10 8.07 -6.65
N TYR A 150 23.59 7.06 -7.36
CA TYR A 150 24.30 5.80 -7.61
C TYR A 150 24.52 5.55 -9.09
N LYS A 151 24.34 6.56 -9.96
CA LYS A 151 24.49 6.41 -11.42
C LYS A 151 25.88 5.92 -11.83
N GLU A 152 26.94 6.30 -11.10
CA GLU A 152 28.30 5.84 -11.39
C GLU A 152 28.53 4.40 -10.92
N SER A 153 27.86 3.99 -9.83
CA SER A 153 27.98 2.65 -9.25
C SER A 153 27.07 1.61 -9.93
N VAL A 154 25.90 2.05 -10.42
CA VAL A 154 24.87 1.22 -11.05
C VAL A 154 24.24 1.95 -12.25
N PRO A 155 24.99 2.22 -13.33
CA PRO A 155 24.55 3.08 -14.43
C PRO A 155 23.31 2.58 -15.17
N TRP A 156 23.04 1.28 -15.14
CA TRP A 156 21.88 0.67 -15.78
C TRP A 156 20.58 0.77 -14.95
N LEU A 157 20.66 1.12 -13.66
CA LEU A 157 19.51 1.01 -12.74
C LEU A 157 18.38 1.97 -13.09
N LEU A 158 18.70 3.20 -13.52
CA LEU A 158 17.71 4.20 -13.92
C LEU A 158 16.87 3.70 -15.12
N GLY A 159 17.55 3.17 -16.15
CA GLY A 159 16.87 2.61 -17.32
C GLY A 159 16.00 1.39 -16.98
N ALA A 160 16.48 0.50 -16.10
CA ALA A 160 15.70 -0.63 -15.61
C ALA A 160 14.47 -0.20 -14.80
N TYR A 161 14.61 0.86 -13.98
CA TYR A 161 13.50 1.44 -13.23
C TYR A 161 12.45 2.08 -14.15
N ASP A 162 12.87 2.85 -15.15
CA ASP A 162 11.94 3.47 -16.11
C ASP A 162 11.18 2.41 -16.92
N ALA A 163 11.86 1.34 -17.35
CA ALA A 163 11.23 0.20 -18.00
C ALA A 163 10.20 -0.47 -17.08
N ALA A 164 10.55 -0.73 -15.81
CA ALA A 164 9.64 -1.32 -14.84
C ALA A 164 8.40 -0.42 -14.60
N CYS A 165 8.59 0.90 -14.49
CA CYS A 165 7.49 1.87 -14.40
C CYS A 165 6.57 1.86 -15.62
N ALA A 166 7.11 1.60 -16.81
CA ALA A 166 6.35 1.44 -18.05
C ALA A 166 5.64 0.07 -18.17
N GLY A 167 5.80 -0.82 -17.18
CA GLY A 167 5.24 -2.17 -17.19
C GLY A 167 6.07 -3.17 -18.00
N GLN A 168 7.27 -2.79 -18.42
CA GLN A 168 8.24 -3.69 -19.04
C GLN A 168 9.07 -4.31 -17.90
N VAL A 169 8.70 -5.51 -17.48
CA VAL A 169 9.40 -6.21 -16.39
C VAL A 169 10.85 -6.48 -16.83
N PRO A 170 11.88 -5.98 -16.11
CA PRO A 170 13.25 -6.30 -16.46
C PRO A 170 13.54 -7.79 -16.27
N LEU A 171 14.25 -8.36 -17.25
CA LEU A 171 14.82 -9.70 -17.21
C LEU A 171 15.65 -9.89 -15.93
N GLU A 172 15.47 -11.06 -15.33
CA GLU A 172 16.19 -11.65 -14.20
C GLU A 172 17.49 -10.95 -13.79
N ILE A 173 17.58 -10.56 -12.51
CA ILE A 173 18.85 -10.15 -11.91
C ILE A 173 19.74 -11.40 -11.87
N LYS A 174 20.72 -11.49 -12.78
CA LYS A 174 21.87 -12.37 -12.56
C LYS A 174 22.58 -11.89 -11.30
N ALA A 175 22.53 -12.74 -10.26
CA ALA A 175 23.36 -12.63 -9.07
C ALA A 175 24.84 -12.69 -9.46
#